data_AF-M4YUA7-F1
#
_entry.id   AF-M4YUA7-F1
#
_cell.length_a   1.000
_cell.length_b   1.000
_cell.length_c   1.000
_cell.angle_alpha   90.00
_cell.angle_beta   90.00
_cell.angle_gamma   90.00
#
_symmetry.space_group_name_H-M   'P 1'
#
loop_
_entity.id
_entity.type
_entity.pdbx_description
1 polymer ?
#
loop_
_entity_poly.entity_id
_entity_poly.type
_entity_poly.pdbx_seq_one_letter_code
_entity_poly.pdbx_strand_id
1 'polypeptide(L)' 'MDKNRCEVNFLVRNGKKIDPVEVKPSGYSSLSSLDYLMNTYSKTLGQPYILYSKDMKKDGNILFLPLYMAICL' A
#
# COMPACT_ATOMS: atom_id res chain seq x y z
N MET A 1 9.39 14.38 -13.62
CA MET A 1 8.18 13.79 -13.04
C MET A 1 7.50 14.85 -12.22
N ASP A 2 6.27 15.21 -12.55
CA ASP A 2 5.52 16.28 -11.87
C ASP A 2 5.42 15.95 -10.38
N LYS A 3 5.97 16.83 -9.54
CA LYS A 3 6.25 16.62 -8.11
C LYS A 3 5.00 16.43 -7.22
N ASN A 4 3.82 16.38 -7.83
CA ASN A 4 2.51 16.45 -7.18
C ASN A 4 1.57 15.29 -7.55
N ARG A 5 2.01 14.31 -8.35
CA ARG A 5 1.17 13.17 -8.73
C ARG A 5 1.77 11.89 -8.15
N CYS A 6 1.05 11.29 -7.21
CA CYS A 6 1.34 9.96 -6.70
C CYS A 6 0.23 9.01 -7.14
N GLU A 7 0.65 7.89 -7.72
CA GLU A 7 -0.26 6.85 -8.16
C GLU A 7 -0.29 5.75 -7.10
N VAL A 8 -1.51 5.34 -6.75
CA VAL A 8 -1.82 4.19 -5.88
C VAL A 8 -2.94 3.42 -6.56
N ASN A 9 -2.87 2.08 -6.58
CA ASN A 9 -3.83 1.25 -7.31
C ASN A 9 -5.23 1.31 -6.69
N PHE A 10 -5.32 1.13 -5.36
CA PHE A 10 -6.61 1.13 -4.66
C PHE A 10 -6.50 1.84 -3.29
N LEU A 11 -7.63 2.35 -2.83
CA LEU A 11 -7.82 2.92 -1.51
C LEU A 11 -9.00 2.21 -0.84
N VAL A 12 -8.76 1.56 0.29
CA VAL A 12 -9.79 0.84 1.05
C VAL A 12 -10.11 1.61 2.31
N ARG A 13 -11.39 1.77 2.63
CA ARG A 13 -11.80 2.50 3.84
C ARG A 13 -11.78 1.57 5.05
N ASN A 14 -10.98 1.91 6.05
CA ASN A 14 -10.91 1.21 7.32
C ASN A 14 -11.34 2.16 8.45
N GLY A 15 -12.63 2.13 8.77
CA GLY A 15 -13.26 3.04 9.73
C GLY A 15 -13.13 4.52 9.35
N LYS A 16 -12.33 5.26 10.13
CA LYS A 16 -12.04 6.69 9.92
C LYS A 16 -10.80 6.93 9.04
N LYS A 17 -10.03 5.88 8.76
CA LYS A 17 -8.80 5.95 7.97
C LYS A 17 -8.98 5.31 6.60
N ILE A 18 -8.03 5.58 5.72
CA ILE A 18 -7.95 4.99 4.39
C ILE A 18 -6.65 4.21 4.29
N ASP A 19 -6.77 2.94 3.95
CA ASP A 19 -5.66 2.01 3.79
C ASP A 19 -5.29 1.95 2.31
N PRO A 20 -4.09 2.44 1.92
CA PRO A 20 -3.66 2.39 0.54
C PRO A 20 -3.17 0.99 0.18
N VAL A 21 -3.56 0.51 -1.00
CA VAL A 21 -3.23 -0.82 -1.50
C VAL A 21 -2.53 -0.70 -2.84
N GLU A 22 -1.32 -1.26 -2.92
CA GLU A 22 -0.55 -1.36 -4.16
C GLU A 22 -0.47 -2.81 -4.62
N VAL A 23 -0.67 -3.08 -5.92
CA VAL A 23 -0.60 -4.43 -6.47
C VAL A 23 0.70 -4.58 -7.25
N LYS A 24 1.54 -5.55 -6.86
CA LYS A 24 2.82 -5.84 -7.50
C LYS A 24 2.90 -7.33 -7.82
N PRO A 25 2.51 -7.75 -9.04
CA PRO A 25 2.49 -9.17 -9.41
C PRO A 25 3.90 -9.77 -9.50
N SER A 26 4.90 -9.00 -9.94
CA SER A 26 6.32 -9.37 -9.96
C SER A 26 7.05 -8.73 -8.77
N GLY A 27 7.73 -9.55 -7.96
CA GLY A 27 8.39 -9.10 -6.74
C GLY A 27 9.38 -7.96 -6.97
N TYR A 28 9.11 -6.84 -6.29
CA TYR A 28 9.92 -5.63 -6.16
C TYR A 28 10.04 -4.68 -7.36
N SER A 29 9.51 -3.46 -7.16
CA SER A 29 9.99 -2.22 -7.78
C SER A 29 9.42 -1.04 -6.99
N SER A 30 10.33 -0.37 -6.26
CA SER A 30 10.22 0.96 -5.62
C SER A 30 8.93 1.29 -4.87
N LEU A 31 9.03 1.24 -3.53
CA LEU A 31 8.06 1.69 -2.52
C LEU A 31 7.86 3.23 -2.46
N SER A 32 8.61 3.98 -3.28
CA SER A 32 8.79 5.43 -3.13
C SER A 32 7.49 6.23 -3.23
N SER A 33 6.53 5.79 -4.04
CA SER A 33 5.23 6.45 -4.18
C SER A 33 4.36 6.27 -2.93
N LEU A 34 4.32 5.04 -2.39
CA LEU A 34 3.56 4.69 -1.20
C LEU A 34 4.16 5.38 0.04
N ASP A 35 5.49 5.38 0.17
CA ASP A 35 6.19 6.04 1.28
C ASP A 35 5.93 7.55 1.27
N TYR A 36 5.99 8.20 0.10
CA TYR A 36 5.67 9.62 -0.02
C TYR A 36 4.22 9.92 0.38
N LEU A 37 3.28 9.09 -0.10
CA LEU A 37 1.85 9.24 0.19
C LEU A 37 1.58 9.07 1.69
N MET A 38 2.16 8.05 2.30
CA MET A 38 2.07 7.78 3.74
C MET A 38 2.64 8.93 4.57
N ASN A 39 3.76 9.52 4.15
CA ASN A 39 4.35 10.67 4.84
C ASN A 39 3.47 11.94 4.72
N THR A 40 2.91 12.17 3.53
CA THR A 40 2.13 13.39 3.22
C THR A 40 0.74 13.38 3.89
N TYR A 41 0.09 12.22 3.95
CA TYR A 41 -1.29 12.09 4.43
C TYR A 41 -1.43 11.21 5.69
N SER A 42 -0.39 11.14 6.51
CA SER A 42 -0.28 10.29 7.71
C SER A 42 -1.45 10.38 8.71
N LYS A 43 -2.14 11.53 8.77
CA LYS A 43 -3.32 11.72 9.63
C LYS A 43 -4.57 10.98 9.13
N THR A 44 -4.73 10.86 7.82
CA THR A 44 -5.89 10.27 7.16
C THR A 44 -5.65 8.81 6.76
N LEU A 45 -4.39 8.47 6.47
CA LEU A 45 -4.02 7.14 6.05
C LEU A 45 -3.81 6.18 7.22
N GLY A 46 -4.15 4.92 6.98
CA GLY A 46 -3.97 3.82 7.90
C GLY A 46 -2.85 2.88 7.46
N GLN A 47 -3.13 1.59 7.44
CA GLN A 47 -2.15 0.55 7.16
C GLN A 47 -1.91 0.48 5.64
N PRO A 48 -0.66 0.66 5.16
CA PRO A 48 -0.35 0.43 3.76
C PRO A 48 -0.19 -1.08 3.49
N TYR A 49 -0.78 -1.53 2.37
CA TYR A 49 -0.75 -2.92 1.93
C TYR A 49 -0.12 -3.07 0.54
N ILE A 50 0.62 -4.16 0.35
CA ILE A 50 1.09 -4.59 -0.96
C ILE A 50 0.55 -5.98 -1.25
N LEU A 51 -0.30 -6.09 -2.28
CA LEU A 51 -0.77 -7.37 -2.79
C LEU A 51 0.23 -7.95 -3.78
N TYR A 52 0.71 -9.16 -3.50
CA TYR A 52 1.72 -9.83 -4.33
C TYR A 52 1.61 -11.36 -4.33
N SER A 53 2.46 -12.01 -5.11
CA SER A 53 2.45 -13.46 -5.34
C SER A 53 3.25 -14.29 -4.32
N LYS A 54 3.85 -13.66 -3.29
CA LYS A 54 4.66 -14.34 -2.26
C LYS A 54 3.93 -14.42 -0.92
N ASP A 55 4.54 -15.09 0.04
CA ASP A 55 4.03 -15.27 1.41
C ASP A 55 3.83 -13.96 2.15
N MET A 56 3.00 -13.94 3.19
CA MET A 56 2.80 -12.76 4.01
C MET A 56 4.13 -12.29 4.62
N LYS A 57 4.41 -10.99 4.50
CA LYS A 57 5.59 -10.36 5.09
C LYS A 57 5.22 -8.98 5.65
N LYS A 58 5.81 -8.61 6.79
CA LYS A 58 5.82 -7.22 7.26
C LYS A 58 7.20 -6.63 7.03
N ASP A 59 7.27 -5.46 6.41
CA ASP A 59 8.50 -4.70 6.22
C ASP A 59 8.28 -3.25 6.66
N GLY A 60 8.87 -2.87 7.78
CA GLY A 60 8.57 -1.59 8.44
C GLY A 60 7.07 -1.42 8.71
N ASN A 61 6.48 -0.37 8.14
CA ASN A 61 5.06 -0.05 8.27
C ASN A 61 4.18 -0.73 7.20
N ILE A 62 4.75 -1.46 6.25
CA ILE A 62 4.00 -2.03 5.12
C ILE A 62 3.73 -3.51 5.33
N LEU A 63 2.49 -3.91 5.06
CA LEU A 63 2.08 -5.30 5.08
C LEU A 63 1.97 -5.85 3.66
N PHE A 64 2.83 -6.79 3.35
CA PHE A 64 2.78 -7.55 2.11
C PHE A 64 1.85 -8.73 2.32
N LEU A 65 0.77 -8.74 1.55
CA LEU A 65 -0.28 -9.75 1.61
C LEU A 65 -0.27 -10.57 0.31
N PRO A 66 -0.29 -11.91 0.40
CA PRO A 66 -0.55 -12.75 -0.76
C PRO A 66 -1.88 -12.35 -1.42
N LEU A 67 -1.95 -12.41 -2.76
CA LEU A 67 -3.15 -12.03 -3.53
C LEU A 67 -4.45 -12.68 -3.03
N TYR A 68 -4.39 -13.95 -2.60
CA TYR A 68 -5.55 -14.67 -2.08
C TYR A 68 -6.10 -14.11 -0.75
N MET A 69 -5.29 -13.32 -0.02
CA MET A 69 -5.71 -12.65 1.22
C MET A 69 -6.33 -11.27 0.98
N ALA A 70 -6.54 -10.84 -0.27
CA ALA A 70 -7.16 -9.55 -0.56
C ALA A 70 -8.57 -9.40 0.03
N ILE A 71 -9.26 -10.51 0.32
CA ILE A 71 -10.57 -10.52 1.00
C ILE A 71 -10.50 -10.02 2.47
N CYS A 72 -9.30 -9.96 3.06
CA CYS A 72 -9.08 -9.48 4.42
C CYS A 72 -8.89 -7.95 4.51
N LEU A 73 -8.93 -7.24 3.38
CA LEU A 73 -8.75 -5.79 3.28
C LEU A 73 -10.07 -5.04 3.49
#